data_AF-A0A967WCF2-F1
#
_entry.id   AF-A0A967WCF2-F1
#
_cell.length_a   1.000
_cell.length_b   1.000
_cell.length_c   1.000
_cell.angle_alpha   90.00
_cell.angle_beta   90.00
_cell.angle_gamma   90.00
#
_symmetry.space_group_name_H-M   'P 1'
#
loop_
_entity.id
_entity.type
_entity.pdbx_description
1 polymer ?
#
loop_
_entity_poly.entity_id
_entity_poly.type
_entity_poly.pdbx_seq_one_letter_code
_entity_poly.pdbx_strand_id
1 'polypeptide(L)'
;EEAAARFQEADLPGEAAGCLFMQARRLPGSGKQVFDLDLAEQAMALSQESGDIRLEAIARKHLAIAYSNLGRDGEALPLAEESLETQWDLGDRHEQCSTIDVLGVVLARLGRREEAAAMLQRCLALSEEIGSDWGIAGAVFGLWYYWYVPDGEYESLVAFLDERLAHALANGRHWMVGFLGFLKTKSLISLGQYDEALALIRTTAIPAIAEEDLIS
;
A
#
# COMPACT_ATOMS: atom_id res chain seq x y z
N GLU A 1 -20.80 -4.51 15.02
CA GLU A 1 -21.63 -3.60 15.84
C GLU A 1 -21.69 -4.03 17.29
N GLU A 2 -22.14 -5.26 17.61
CA GLU A 2 -22.34 -5.70 19.01
C GLU A 2 -21.07 -5.64 19.90
N ALA A 3 -19.88 -5.92 19.36
CA ALA A 3 -18.64 -5.84 20.13
C ALA A 3 -18.24 -4.40 20.49
N ALA A 4 -18.38 -3.44 19.57
CA ALA A 4 -18.03 -2.04 19.82
C ALA A 4 -18.95 -1.42 20.88
N ALA A 5 -20.25 -1.69 20.80
CA ALA A 5 -21.23 -1.24 21.78
C ALA A 5 -20.91 -1.76 23.20
N ARG A 6 -20.54 -3.04 23.33
CA ARG A 6 -20.17 -3.63 24.63
C ARG A 6 -18.90 -3.03 25.24
N PHE A 7 -17.90 -2.67 24.43
CA PHE A 7 -16.71 -1.97 24.94
C PHE A 7 -17.02 -0.54 25.36
N GLN A 8 -17.91 0.14 24.64
CA GLN A 8 -18.36 1.48 25.01
C GLN A 8 -19.20 1.47 26.31
N GLU A 9 -20.08 0.49 26.48
CA GLU A 9 -20.81 0.25 27.74
C GLU A 9 -19.87 -0.08 28.92
N ALA A 10 -18.68 -0.61 28.64
CA ALA A 10 -17.66 -0.95 29.61
C ALA A 10 -16.64 0.18 29.86
N ASP A 11 -16.85 1.37 29.30
CA ASP A 11 -15.94 2.53 29.41
C ASP A 11 -14.52 2.25 28.88
N LEU A 12 -14.45 1.49 27.77
CA LEU A 12 -13.24 1.09 27.07
C LEU A 12 -13.24 1.65 25.63
N PRO A 13 -13.03 2.98 25.47
CA PRO A 13 -13.18 3.65 24.18
C PRO A 13 -12.12 3.21 23.14
N GLY A 14 -10.91 2.84 23.56
CA GLY A 14 -9.86 2.36 22.65
C GLY A 14 -10.20 1.02 21.99
N GLU A 15 -10.73 0.08 22.77
CA GLU A 15 -11.19 -1.23 22.31
C GLU A 15 -12.42 -1.12 21.40
N ALA A 16 -13.32 -0.18 21.73
CA ALA A 16 -14.45 0.15 20.88
C ALA A 16 -13.98 0.73 19.53
N ALA A 17 -13.02 1.67 19.53
CA ALA A 17 -12.41 2.22 18.31
C ALA A 17 -11.76 1.12 17.45
N GLY A 18 -10.99 0.21 18.06
CA GLY A 18 -10.39 -0.94 17.39
C GLY A 18 -11.43 -1.83 16.68
N CYS A 19 -12.56 -2.07 17.34
CA CYS A 19 -13.66 -2.83 16.76
C CYS A 19 -14.31 -2.11 15.57
N LEU A 20 -14.42 -0.78 15.62
CA LEU A 20 -14.95 0.02 14.53
C LEU A 20 -13.99 0.09 13.34
N PHE A 21 -12.66 0.13 13.55
CA PHE A 21 -11.69 0.04 12.44
C PHE A 21 -11.88 -1.22 11.61
N MET A 22 -12.02 -2.36 12.29
CA MET A 22 -12.20 -3.65 11.65
C MET A 22 -13.53 -3.74 10.88
N GLN A 23 -14.56 -3.03 11.32
CA GLN A 23 -15.87 -2.97 10.68
C GLN A 23 -15.93 -1.95 9.54
N ALA A 24 -15.24 -0.81 9.69
CA ALA A 24 -15.16 0.23 8.69
C ALA A 24 -14.56 -0.30 7.40
N ARG A 25 -13.61 -1.26 7.49
CA ARG A 25 -13.02 -1.95 6.34
C ARG A 25 -14.00 -2.92 5.69
N ARG A 26 -14.72 -2.46 4.65
CA ARG A 26 -15.42 -3.36 3.73
C ARG A 26 -14.49 -3.76 2.59
N LEU A 27 -14.49 -5.05 2.27
CA LEU A 27 -13.89 -5.59 1.05
C LEU A 27 -15.02 -5.83 0.03
N PRO A 28 -15.27 -4.90 -0.92
CA PRO A 28 -16.03 -5.24 -2.11
C PRO A 28 -15.27 -6.29 -2.92
N GLY A 29 -15.98 -7.07 -3.74
CA GLY A 29 -15.40 -8.12 -4.59
C GLY A 29 -14.32 -7.64 -5.58
N SER A 30 -14.06 -6.33 -5.66
CA SER A 30 -12.97 -5.70 -6.42
C SER A 30 -11.64 -5.57 -5.67
N GLY A 31 -11.56 -5.98 -4.40
CA GLY A 31 -10.32 -5.97 -3.61
C GLY A 31 -9.86 -4.60 -3.10
N LYS A 32 -10.56 -3.50 -3.42
CA LYS A 32 -10.27 -2.17 -2.87
C LYS A 32 -10.89 -2.01 -1.48
N GLN A 33 -10.11 -1.62 -0.47
CA GLN A 33 -10.66 -1.33 0.86
C GLN A 33 -11.58 -0.10 0.79
N VAL A 34 -12.88 -0.30 1.00
CA VAL A 34 -13.83 0.80 1.13
C VAL A 34 -14.09 1.00 2.61
N PHE A 35 -13.70 2.17 3.10
CA PHE A 35 -13.97 2.60 4.46
C PHE A 35 -15.31 3.33 4.50
N ASP A 36 -16.17 2.90 5.41
CA ASP A 36 -17.41 3.60 5.74
C ASP A 36 -17.07 4.87 6.52
N LEU A 37 -17.54 6.03 6.04
CA LEU A 37 -17.24 7.32 6.63
C LEU A 37 -17.80 7.43 8.05
N ASP A 38 -19.04 6.98 8.27
CA ASP A 38 -19.72 7.13 9.57
C ASP A 38 -18.99 6.30 10.64
N LEU A 39 -18.52 5.10 10.27
CA LEU A 39 -17.73 4.26 11.16
C LEU A 39 -16.33 4.82 11.41
N ALA A 40 -15.71 5.44 10.39
CA ALA A 40 -14.40 6.07 10.55
C ALA A 40 -14.47 7.31 11.46
N GLU A 41 -15.51 8.14 11.34
CA GLU A 41 -15.74 9.30 12.21
C GLU A 41 -16.02 8.88 13.66
N GLN A 42 -16.83 7.84 13.87
CA GLN A 42 -17.06 7.27 15.20
C GLN A 42 -15.77 6.71 15.82
N ALA A 43 -14.97 5.99 15.03
CA ALA A 43 -13.70 5.45 15.51
C ALA A 43 -12.69 6.56 15.85
N MET A 44 -12.70 7.67 15.11
CA MET A 44 -11.90 8.85 15.42
C MET A 44 -12.31 9.48 16.76
N ALA A 45 -13.62 9.68 16.98
CA ALA A 45 -14.13 10.24 18.23
C ALA A 45 -13.76 9.39 19.45
N LEU A 46 -13.92 8.07 19.36
CA LEU A 46 -13.54 7.14 20.43
C LEU A 46 -12.03 7.08 20.65
N SER A 47 -11.23 7.19 19.59
CA SER A 47 -9.77 7.24 19.72
C SER A 47 -9.33 8.50 20.47
N GLN A 48 -9.94 9.65 20.19
CA GLN A 48 -9.70 10.89 20.93
C GLN A 48 -10.12 10.81 22.39
N GLU A 49 -11.28 10.19 22.67
CA GLU A 49 -11.76 9.98 24.04
C GLU A 49 -10.80 9.09 24.86
N SER A 50 -10.16 8.11 24.21
CA SER A 50 -9.17 7.25 24.86
C SER A 50 -7.88 7.96 25.25
N GLY A 51 -7.55 9.09 24.59
CA GLY A 51 -6.28 9.80 24.74
C GLY A 51 -5.05 9.04 24.21
N ASP A 52 -5.25 7.91 23.52
CA ASP A 52 -4.17 7.14 22.90
C ASP A 52 -3.79 7.75 21.55
N ILE A 53 -2.68 8.48 21.53
CA ILE A 53 -2.12 9.15 20.35
C ILE A 53 -1.83 8.19 19.19
N ARG A 54 -1.54 6.91 19.47
CA ARG A 54 -1.32 5.89 18.43
C ARG A 54 -2.64 5.50 17.79
N LEU A 55 -3.68 5.27 18.58
CA LEU A 55 -5.02 4.98 18.07
C LEU A 55 -5.57 6.16 17.27
N GLU A 56 -5.38 7.39 17.76
CA GLU A 56 -5.77 8.60 17.03
C GLU A 56 -5.08 8.69 15.65
N ALA A 57 -3.78 8.43 15.57
CA ALA A 57 -3.07 8.45 14.28
C ALA A 57 -3.64 7.41 13.29
N ILE A 58 -3.94 6.20 13.77
CA ILE A 58 -4.54 5.14 12.96
C ILE A 58 -5.96 5.52 12.50
N ALA A 59 -6.77 6.08 13.41
CA ALA A 59 -8.12 6.54 13.09
C ALA A 59 -8.10 7.65 12.04
N ARG A 60 -7.18 8.61 12.18
CA ARG A 60 -6.99 9.71 11.23
C ARG A 60 -6.65 9.21 9.83
N LYS A 61 -5.75 8.20 9.72
CA LYS A 61 -5.45 7.52 8.46
C LYS A 61 -6.69 6.87 7.85
N HIS A 62 -7.49 6.14 8.64
CA HIS A 62 -8.71 5.50 8.14
C HIS A 62 -9.75 6.52 7.68
N LEU A 63 -9.88 7.65 8.37
CA LEU A 63 -10.74 8.75 7.96
C LEU A 63 -10.27 9.37 6.64
N ALA A 64 -8.96 9.54 6.45
CA ALA A 64 -8.39 9.97 5.16
C ALA A 64 -8.75 9.01 4.02
N ILE A 65 -8.66 7.69 4.25
CA ILE A 65 -9.07 6.67 3.27
C ILE A 65 -10.57 6.80 2.95
N ALA A 66 -11.42 6.99 3.96
CA ALA A 66 -12.85 7.17 3.77
C ALA A 66 -13.18 8.41 2.90
N TYR A 67 -12.56 9.56 3.19
CA TYR A 67 -12.74 10.76 2.36
C TYR A 67 -12.21 10.57 0.94
N SER A 68 -11.03 9.95 0.77
CA SER A 68 -10.50 9.67 -0.56
C SER A 68 -11.45 8.74 -1.34
N ASN A 69 -12.00 7.70 -0.72
CA ASN A 69 -12.99 6.82 -1.36
C ASN A 69 -14.23 7.55 -1.88
N LEU A 70 -14.61 8.67 -1.26
CA LEU A 70 -15.70 9.55 -1.67
C LEU A 70 -15.28 10.63 -2.69
N GLY A 71 -14.02 10.64 -3.14
CA GLY A 71 -13.46 11.66 -4.02
C GLY A 71 -13.18 12.99 -3.31
N ARG A 72 -13.20 13.01 -1.98
CA ARG A 72 -12.92 14.18 -1.13
C ARG A 72 -11.44 14.26 -0.79
N ASP A 73 -10.58 14.17 -1.82
CA ASP A 73 -9.13 14.05 -1.65
C ASP A 73 -8.48 15.27 -0.98
N GLY A 74 -9.07 16.47 -1.16
CA GLY A 74 -8.61 17.69 -0.47
C GLY A 74 -8.81 17.65 1.04
N GLU A 75 -9.79 16.88 1.53
CA GLU A 75 -10.04 16.68 2.96
C GLU A 75 -9.25 15.49 3.50
N ALA A 76 -9.00 14.47 2.65
CA ALA A 76 -8.17 13.32 2.99
C ALA A 76 -6.70 13.69 3.22
N LEU A 77 -6.17 14.63 2.44
CA LEU A 77 -4.76 14.99 2.47
C LEU A 77 -4.25 15.42 3.85
N PRO A 78 -4.78 16.48 4.50
CA PRO A 78 -4.26 16.94 5.79
C PRO A 78 -4.36 15.86 6.86
N LEU A 79 -5.41 15.02 6.82
CA LEU A 79 -5.57 13.91 7.75
C LEU A 79 -4.47 12.85 7.60
N ALA A 80 -4.10 12.52 6.37
CA ALA A 80 -3.01 11.59 6.12
C ALA A 80 -1.63 12.19 6.44
N GLU A 81 -1.43 13.50 6.24
CA GLU A 81 -0.19 14.21 6.61
C GLU A 81 0.01 14.22 8.14
N GLU A 82 -1.01 14.63 8.90
CA GLU A 82 -0.99 14.64 10.37
C GLU A 82 -0.82 13.22 10.96
N SER A 83 -1.44 12.22 10.33
CA SER A 83 -1.29 10.82 10.74
C SER A 83 0.16 10.36 10.56
N LEU A 84 0.78 10.70 9.42
CA LEU A 84 2.17 10.35 9.14
C LEU A 84 3.13 11.05 10.10
N GLU A 85 2.92 12.32 10.40
CA GLU A 85 3.73 13.07 11.38
C GLU A 85 3.68 12.40 12.76
N THR A 86 2.48 12.06 13.23
CA THR A 86 2.32 11.36 14.52
C THR A 86 3.00 10.00 14.51
N GLN A 87 2.87 9.23 13.42
CA GLN A 87 3.51 7.92 13.30
C GLN A 87 5.04 8.01 13.18
N TRP A 88 5.56 9.11 12.66
CA TRP A 88 6.99 9.42 12.65
C TRP A 88 7.51 9.61 14.07
N ASP A 89 6.82 10.43 14.87
CA ASP A 89 7.17 10.67 16.27
C ASP A 89 7.07 9.39 17.13
N LEU A 90 6.09 8.53 16.83
CA LEU A 90 5.91 7.24 17.48
C LEU A 90 6.93 6.17 17.03
N GLY A 91 7.62 6.39 15.92
CA GLY A 91 8.56 5.42 15.35
C GLY A 91 7.90 4.14 14.80
N ASP A 92 6.59 4.15 14.54
CA ASP A 92 5.90 2.99 13.97
C ASP A 92 6.11 2.92 12.45
N ARG A 93 7.16 2.24 12.04
CA ARG A 93 7.55 2.13 10.63
C ARG A 93 6.53 1.40 9.76
N HIS A 94 5.73 0.49 10.33
CA HIS A 94 4.69 -0.20 9.57
C HIS A 94 3.53 0.74 9.26
N GLU A 95 3.07 1.48 10.27
CA GLU A 95 2.03 2.49 10.09
C GLU A 95 2.50 3.64 9.20
N GLN A 96 3.75 4.09 9.32
CA GLN A 96 4.35 5.07 8.42
C GLN A 96 4.22 4.63 6.95
N CYS A 97 4.66 3.42 6.60
CA CYS A 97 4.51 2.90 5.23
C CYS A 97 3.04 2.87 4.80
N SER A 98 2.14 2.36 5.65
CA SER A 98 0.72 2.30 5.35
C SER A 98 0.12 3.69 5.09
N THR A 99 0.53 4.72 5.81
CA THR A 99 0.03 6.09 5.63
C THR A 99 0.65 6.77 4.42
N ILE A 100 1.92 6.49 4.13
CA ILE A 100 2.58 6.98 2.91
C ILE A 100 1.88 6.45 1.65
N ASP A 101 1.43 5.19 1.65
CA ASP A 101 0.64 4.64 0.54
C ASP A 101 -0.68 5.40 0.35
N VAL A 102 -1.36 5.76 1.44
CA VAL A 102 -2.58 6.59 1.41
C VAL A 102 -2.28 7.97 0.84
N LEU A 103 -1.23 8.64 1.32
CA LEU A 103 -0.78 9.93 0.80
C LEU A 103 -0.46 9.86 -0.68
N GLY A 104 0.24 8.82 -1.12
CA GLY A 104 0.54 8.58 -2.52
C GLY A 104 -0.73 8.58 -3.37
N VAL A 105 -1.78 7.84 -2.96
CA VAL A 105 -3.07 7.78 -3.67
C VAL A 105 -3.81 9.12 -3.64
N VAL A 106 -3.83 9.80 -2.50
CA VAL A 106 -4.52 11.10 -2.35
C VAL A 106 -3.86 12.17 -3.24
N LEU A 107 -2.53 12.28 -3.19
CA LEU A 107 -1.76 13.21 -4.03
C LEU A 107 -1.96 12.92 -5.52
N ALA A 108 -2.03 11.64 -5.90
CA ALA A 108 -2.40 11.20 -7.25
C ALA A 108 -3.67 11.86 -7.77
N ARG A 109 -4.73 11.73 -6.97
CA ARG A 109 -6.09 12.13 -7.35
C ARG A 109 -6.22 13.65 -7.37
N LEU A 110 -5.39 14.33 -6.61
CA LEU A 110 -5.20 15.78 -6.66
C LEU A 110 -4.33 16.25 -7.84
N GLY A 111 -3.80 15.33 -8.66
CA GLY A 111 -2.91 15.65 -9.79
C GLY A 111 -1.48 16.01 -9.39
N ARG A 112 -1.10 15.84 -8.11
CA ARG A 112 0.22 16.15 -7.55
C ARG A 112 1.16 14.95 -7.68
N ARG A 113 1.41 14.54 -8.92
CA ARG A 113 2.06 13.26 -9.24
C ARG A 113 3.53 13.19 -8.81
N GLU A 114 4.28 14.28 -8.95
CA GLU A 114 5.68 14.34 -8.54
C GLU A 114 5.81 14.17 -7.02
N GLU A 115 4.89 14.77 -6.26
CA GLU A 115 4.85 14.66 -4.81
C GLU A 115 4.43 13.26 -4.36
N ALA A 116 3.46 12.65 -5.04
CA ALA A 116 3.08 11.25 -4.81
C ALA A 116 4.26 10.29 -5.02
N ALA A 117 5.04 10.50 -6.09
CA ALA A 117 6.23 9.70 -6.37
C ALA A 117 7.32 9.88 -5.30
N ALA A 118 7.56 11.13 -4.85
CA ALA A 118 8.52 11.41 -3.78
C ALA A 118 8.13 10.73 -2.46
N MET A 119 6.83 10.70 -2.14
CA MET A 119 6.32 9.99 -0.96
C MET A 119 6.55 8.48 -1.08
N LEU A 120 6.22 7.86 -2.21
CA LEU A 120 6.43 6.42 -2.39
C LEU A 120 7.93 6.04 -2.40
N GLN A 121 8.81 6.89 -2.90
CA GLN A 121 10.27 6.66 -2.79
C GLN A 121 10.73 6.64 -1.32
N ARG A 122 10.15 7.49 -0.46
CA ARG A 122 10.40 7.43 0.98
C ARG A 122 9.87 6.15 1.62
N CYS A 123 8.65 5.72 1.26
CA CYS A 123 8.08 4.45 1.73
C CYS A 123 8.96 3.26 1.34
N LEU A 124 9.49 3.28 0.12
CA LEU A 124 10.36 2.24 -0.40
C LEU A 124 11.66 2.14 0.39
N ALA A 125 12.35 3.27 0.62
CA ALA A 125 13.56 3.32 1.43
C ALA A 125 13.31 2.82 2.87
N LEU A 126 12.21 3.25 3.49
CA LEU A 126 11.83 2.80 4.83
C LEU A 126 11.51 1.30 4.87
N SER A 127 10.80 0.80 3.86
CA SER A 127 10.43 -0.61 3.75
C SER A 127 11.66 -1.50 3.54
N GLU A 128 12.64 -1.03 2.78
CA GLU A 128 13.94 -1.67 2.61
C GLU A 128 14.72 -1.69 3.94
N GLU A 129 14.71 -0.59 4.72
CA GLU A 129 15.36 -0.52 6.03
C GLU A 129 14.79 -1.54 7.03
N ILE A 130 13.47 -1.73 7.05
CA ILE A 130 12.81 -2.70 7.96
C ILE A 130 12.67 -4.11 7.37
N GLY A 131 13.08 -4.32 6.12
CA GLY A 131 12.95 -5.59 5.42
C GLY A 131 11.50 -6.02 5.12
N SER A 132 10.55 -5.07 5.02
CA SER A 132 9.14 -5.35 4.75
C SER A 132 8.88 -5.57 3.27
N ASP A 133 8.72 -6.83 2.87
CA ASP A 133 8.36 -7.18 1.48
C ASP A 133 7.03 -6.57 1.04
N TRP A 134 6.04 -6.55 1.92
CA TRP A 134 4.74 -5.96 1.58
C TRP A 134 4.85 -4.46 1.37
N GLY A 135 5.66 -3.75 2.17
CA GLY A 135 5.91 -2.32 1.99
C GLY A 135 6.68 -2.02 0.71
N ILE A 136 7.72 -2.82 0.41
CA ILE A 136 8.48 -2.71 -0.85
C ILE A 136 7.55 -2.91 -2.05
N ALA A 137 6.72 -3.96 -2.03
CA ALA A 137 5.80 -4.26 -3.13
C ALA A 137 4.76 -3.16 -3.33
N GLY A 138 4.18 -2.63 -2.26
CA GLY A 138 3.23 -1.51 -2.30
C GLY A 138 3.84 -0.25 -2.91
N ALA A 139 5.02 0.15 -2.41
CA ALA A 139 5.73 1.33 -2.89
C ALA A 139 6.15 1.20 -4.36
N VAL A 140 6.69 0.03 -4.75
CA VAL A 140 7.07 -0.27 -6.13
C VAL A 140 5.84 -0.27 -7.05
N PHE A 141 4.71 -0.85 -6.62
CA PHE A 141 3.48 -0.83 -7.41
C PHE A 141 3.02 0.61 -7.65
N GLY A 142 3.02 1.45 -6.61
CA GLY A 142 2.62 2.84 -6.71
C GLY A 142 3.53 3.62 -7.66
N LEU A 143 4.85 3.49 -7.54
CA LEU A 143 5.82 4.14 -8.42
C LEU A 143 5.66 3.66 -9.86
N TRP A 144 5.51 2.34 -10.05
CA TRP A 144 5.24 1.77 -11.36
C TRP A 144 3.96 2.34 -11.96
N TYR A 145 2.85 2.38 -11.21
CA TYR A 145 1.59 2.97 -11.66
C TYR A 145 1.75 4.45 -12.05
N TYR A 146 2.60 5.18 -11.32
CA TYR A 146 2.91 6.57 -11.63
C TYR A 146 3.89 6.77 -12.76
N TRP A 147 4.67 5.80 -13.19
CA TRP A 147 5.57 5.97 -14.33
C TRP A 147 4.98 5.33 -15.59
N TYR A 148 4.10 4.34 -15.42
CA TYR A 148 3.40 3.61 -16.45
C TYR A 148 2.19 4.41 -16.98
N VAL A 149 2.47 5.44 -17.79
CA VAL A 149 1.45 6.24 -18.48
C VAL A 149 1.69 6.27 -19.98
N PRO A 150 0.68 6.60 -20.81
CA PRO A 150 0.90 6.88 -22.22
C PRO A 150 2.04 7.89 -22.40
N ASP A 151 2.97 7.57 -23.31
CA ASP A 151 4.19 8.36 -23.57
C ASP A 151 5.17 8.50 -22.38
N GLY A 152 5.04 7.64 -21.35
CA GLY A 152 6.00 7.57 -20.26
C GLY A 152 7.36 7.02 -20.68
N GLU A 153 8.41 7.36 -19.93
CA GLU A 153 9.77 6.81 -20.11
C GLU A 153 9.83 5.36 -19.61
N TYR A 154 9.34 4.44 -20.42
CA TYR A 154 9.28 3.03 -20.06
C TYR A 154 10.67 2.40 -19.93
N GLU A 155 11.71 2.93 -20.58
CA GLU A 155 13.10 2.47 -20.42
C GLU A 155 13.60 2.69 -18.99
N SER A 156 13.37 3.89 -18.44
CA SER A 156 13.69 4.24 -17.05
C SER A 156 12.92 3.34 -16.07
N LEU A 157 11.65 3.05 -16.37
CA LEU A 157 10.82 2.14 -15.58
C LEU A 157 11.34 0.70 -15.61
N VAL A 158 11.74 0.20 -16.78
CA VAL A 158 12.32 -1.14 -16.93
C VAL A 158 13.65 -1.23 -16.17
N ALA A 159 14.52 -0.23 -16.28
CA ALA A 159 15.79 -0.19 -15.53
C ALA A 159 15.56 -0.21 -14.00
N PHE A 160 14.58 0.56 -13.51
CA PHE A 160 14.18 0.56 -12.10
C PHE A 160 13.67 -0.81 -11.63
N LEU A 161 12.90 -1.51 -12.48
CA LEU A 161 12.41 -2.86 -12.17
C LEU A 161 13.50 -3.92 -12.26
N ASP A 162 14.50 -3.73 -13.12
CA ASP A 162 15.65 -4.63 -13.25
C ASP A 162 16.51 -4.65 -12.00
N GLU A 163 16.83 -3.48 -11.46
CA GLU A 163 17.57 -3.35 -10.20
C GLU A 163 16.87 -4.13 -9.08
N ARG A 164 15.55 -3.98 -8.97
CA ARG A 164 14.75 -4.63 -7.92
C ARG A 164 14.58 -6.11 -8.13
N LEU A 165 14.37 -6.55 -9.37
CA LEU A 165 14.25 -7.96 -9.71
C LEU A 165 15.57 -8.68 -9.40
N ALA A 166 16.72 -8.07 -9.72
CA ALA A 166 18.04 -8.58 -9.38
C ALA A 166 18.23 -8.68 -7.86
N HIS A 167 17.84 -7.64 -7.10
CA HIS A 167 17.89 -7.67 -5.64
C HIS A 167 16.98 -8.78 -5.06
N ALA A 168 15.76 -8.94 -5.56
CA ALA A 168 14.84 -9.99 -5.11
C ALA A 168 15.37 -11.40 -5.40
N LEU A 169 15.97 -11.62 -6.58
CA LEU A 169 16.63 -12.88 -6.95
C LEU A 169 17.82 -13.18 -6.03
N ALA A 170 18.70 -12.20 -5.80
CA ALA A 170 19.89 -12.36 -4.96
C ALA A 170 19.54 -12.72 -3.50
N ASN A 171 18.38 -12.28 -3.02
CA ASN A 171 17.91 -12.52 -1.66
C ASN A 171 16.88 -13.66 -1.56
N GLY A 172 16.66 -14.44 -2.62
CA GLY A 172 15.73 -15.58 -2.61
C GLY A 172 14.26 -15.23 -2.36
N ARG A 173 13.84 -13.99 -2.67
CA ARG A 173 12.48 -13.50 -2.43
C ARG A 173 11.53 -13.93 -3.57
N HIS A 174 11.25 -15.23 -3.65
CA HIS A 174 10.56 -15.85 -4.80
C HIS A 174 9.20 -15.23 -5.16
N TRP A 175 8.38 -14.86 -4.16
CA TRP A 175 7.11 -14.17 -4.42
C TRP A 175 7.33 -12.80 -5.08
N MET A 176 8.31 -12.04 -4.58
CA MET A 176 8.68 -10.73 -5.10
C MET A 176 9.18 -10.82 -6.55
N VAL A 177 9.92 -11.88 -6.89
CA VAL A 177 10.38 -12.14 -8.27
C VAL A 177 9.20 -12.26 -9.24
N GLY A 178 8.16 -13.00 -8.87
CA GLY A 178 6.94 -13.12 -9.69
C GLY A 178 6.22 -11.78 -9.85
N PHE A 179 6.06 -11.03 -8.76
CA PHE A 179 5.43 -9.71 -8.76
C PHE A 179 6.18 -8.68 -9.61
N LEU A 180 7.49 -8.52 -9.40
CA LEU A 180 8.33 -7.61 -10.17
C LEU A 180 8.43 -8.03 -11.64
N GLY A 181 8.49 -9.35 -11.91
CA GLY A 181 8.45 -9.91 -13.25
C GLY A 181 7.16 -9.53 -14.00
N PHE A 182 6.01 -9.55 -13.33
CA PHE A 182 4.74 -9.10 -13.90
C PHE A 182 4.77 -7.62 -14.30
N LEU A 183 5.24 -6.73 -13.41
CA LEU A 183 5.34 -5.29 -13.69
C LEU A 183 6.33 -5.00 -14.83
N LYS A 184 7.47 -5.68 -14.84
CA LYS A 184 8.49 -5.52 -15.90
C LYS A 184 7.96 -6.02 -17.24
N THR A 185 7.28 -7.16 -17.26
CA THR A 185 6.63 -7.69 -18.48
C THR A 185 5.68 -6.68 -19.10
N LYS A 186 4.81 -6.05 -18.28
CA LYS A 186 3.90 -5.00 -18.77
C LYS A 186 4.66 -3.83 -19.37
N SER A 187 5.74 -3.40 -18.73
CA SER A 187 6.57 -2.27 -19.17
C SER A 187 7.32 -2.58 -20.48
N LEU A 188 7.86 -3.79 -20.63
CA LEU A 188 8.50 -4.27 -21.88
C LEU A 188 7.51 -4.35 -23.05
N ILE A 189 6.27 -4.79 -22.79
CA ILE A 189 5.21 -4.82 -23.81
C ILE A 189 4.92 -3.40 -24.32
N SER A 190 4.90 -2.41 -23.42
CA SER A 190 4.70 -1.00 -23.80
C SER A 190 5.86 -0.42 -24.62
N LEU A 191 7.09 -0.89 -24.41
CA LEU A 191 8.26 -0.57 -25.24
C LEU A 191 8.28 -1.29 -26.60
N GLY A 192 7.40 -2.26 -26.82
CA GLY A 192 7.44 -3.13 -27.99
C GLY A 192 8.53 -4.23 -27.91
N GLN A 193 9.17 -4.42 -26.76
CA GLN A 193 10.17 -5.46 -26.52
C GLN A 193 9.53 -6.81 -26.19
N TYR A 194 8.82 -7.39 -27.16
CA TYR A 194 8.01 -8.60 -26.95
C TYR A 194 8.85 -9.85 -26.65
N ASP A 195 10.02 -10.00 -27.28
CA ASP A 195 10.89 -11.16 -27.09
C ASP A 195 11.43 -11.23 -25.64
N GLU A 196 11.84 -10.08 -25.11
CA GLU A 196 12.28 -9.96 -23.71
C GLU A 196 11.13 -10.22 -22.74
N ALA A 197 9.93 -9.69 -23.03
CA ALA A 197 8.75 -9.94 -22.22
C ALA A 197 8.39 -11.43 -22.18
N LEU A 198 8.43 -12.12 -23.32
CA LEU A 198 8.18 -13.56 -23.42
C LEU A 198 9.22 -14.39 -22.68
N ALA A 199 10.51 -14.05 -22.82
CA ALA A 199 11.59 -14.69 -22.09
C ALA A 199 11.40 -14.53 -20.58
N LEU A 200 11.07 -13.32 -20.13
CA LEU A 200 10.83 -13.01 -18.73
C LEU A 200 9.67 -13.84 -18.17
N ILE A 201 8.50 -13.85 -18.83
CA ILE A 201 7.34 -14.64 -18.43
C ILE A 201 7.73 -16.11 -18.21
N ARG A 202 8.50 -16.71 -19.11
CA ARG A 202 8.93 -18.11 -19.00
C ARG A 202 9.83 -18.37 -17.80
N THR A 203 10.60 -17.38 -17.37
CA THR A 203 11.53 -17.49 -16.24
C THR A 203 10.89 -17.13 -14.89
N THR A 204 9.88 -16.25 -14.87
CA THR A 204 9.24 -15.76 -13.64
C THR A 204 7.89 -16.41 -13.34
N ALA A 205 7.21 -17.00 -14.33
CA ALA A 205 5.97 -17.74 -14.14
C ALA A 205 6.24 -19.19 -13.68
N ILE A 206 6.71 -19.32 -12.42
CA ILE A 206 6.85 -20.58 -11.65
C ILE A 206 7.90 -21.57 -12.21
N PRO A 207 8.79 -22.17 -11.39
CA PRO A 207 9.37 -23.46 -11.76
C PRO A 207 8.20 -24.44 -11.83
N ALA A 208 7.69 -24.71 -13.04
CA ALA A 208 6.74 -25.78 -13.26
C ALA A 208 7.25 -26.99 -12.49
N ILE A 209 6.42 -27.45 -11.55
CA ILE A 209 6.45 -28.77 -10.91
C ILE A 209 7.52 -29.62 -11.56
N ALA A 210 8.61 -29.89 -10.84
CA ALA A 210 9.66 -30.76 -11.33
C ALA A 210 9.00 -32.01 -11.95
N GLU A 211 9.10 -32.14 -13.27
CA GLU A 211 8.60 -33.28 -14.03
C GLU A 211 9.36 -34.58 -13.67
N GLU A 212 10.24 -34.55 -12.67
CA GLU A 212 11.07 -35.68 -12.25
C GLU A 212 10.49 -36.54 -11.12
N ASP A 213 9.41 -36.11 -10.42
CA ASP A 213 8.84 -36.87 -9.28
C ASP A 213 7.50 -37.61 -9.56
N LEU A 214 7.06 -37.70 -10.82
CA LEU A 214 5.83 -38.43 -11.20
C LEU A 214 6.06 -39.74 -11.97
N ILE A 215 7.31 -40.20 -12.06
CA ILE A 215 7.65 -41.54 -12.57
C ILE A 215 8.55 -42.26 -11.54
N SER A 216 7.96 -42.65 -10.41
CA SER A 216 8.46 -43.76 -9.59
C SER A 216 7.28 -44.55 -9.01
#